data_AF-A0A4E0S2H8-F1
#
_entry.id   AF-A0A4E0S2H8-F1
#
_cell.length_a   1.000
_cell.length_b   1.000
_cell.length_c   1.000
_cell.angle_alpha   90.00
_cell.angle_beta   90.00
_cell.angle_gamma   90.00
#
_symmetry.space_group_name_H-M   'P 1'
#
loop_
_entity.id
_entity.type
_entity.pdbx_description
1 polymer ?
#
loop_
_entity_poly.entity_id
_entity_poly.type
_entity_poly.pdbx_seq_one_letter_code
_entity_poly.pdbx_strand_id
1 'polypeptide(L)'
;MNSIKLRLEKFRTKFPLYDEFLRKATKFVQNLSTTELSRPQVEASSLGFNFKCPPKNVHKIYLQASFEQLYEQISELTPYCDDNRNWFKAKRVDLAQSFLTAAIQQQGILRHKHYQSLKQLWNNPNLWLLKPDKEQNVVMTGKEEYITKVINILEDRDKSKPAPK
;
A
#
# COMPACT_ATOMS: atom_id res chain seq x y z
N MET A 1 -17.67 -21.79 -13.56
CA MET A 1 -16.69 -21.01 -14.34
C MET A 1 -16.64 -19.50 -14.03
N ASN A 2 -17.67 -18.85 -13.46
CA ASN A 2 -17.70 -17.38 -13.27
C ASN A 2 -17.00 -16.82 -12.01
N SER A 3 -16.83 -17.60 -10.93
CA SER A 3 -16.34 -17.09 -9.64
C SER A 3 -14.86 -16.67 -9.66
N ILE A 4 -14.01 -17.44 -10.36
CA ILE A 4 -12.55 -17.20 -10.41
C ILE A 4 -12.24 -15.97 -11.26
N LYS A 5 -12.88 -15.83 -12.43
CA LYS A 5 -12.73 -14.65 -13.29
C LYS A 5 -13.17 -13.37 -12.56
N LEU A 6 -14.27 -13.45 -11.81
CA LEU A 6 -14.74 -12.34 -10.97
C LEU A 6 -13.77 -12.01 -9.83
N ARG A 7 -13.14 -13.02 -9.22
CA ARG A 7 -12.09 -12.83 -8.21
C ARG A 7 -10.85 -12.14 -8.79
N LEU A 8 -10.36 -12.59 -9.95
CA LEU A 8 -9.19 -12.01 -10.63
C LEU A 8 -9.44 -10.55 -11.07
N GLU A 9 -10.63 -10.26 -11.61
CA GLU A 9 -11.03 -8.88 -11.96
C GLU A 9 -11.15 -7.97 -10.72
N LYS A 10 -11.66 -8.50 -9.60
CA LYS A 10 -11.66 -7.79 -8.31
C LYS A 10 -10.25 -7.50 -7.77
N PHE A 11 -9.26 -8.33 -8.10
CA PHE A 11 -7.86 -8.06 -7.72
C PHE A 11 -7.22 -6.98 -8.61
N ARG A 12 -7.49 -6.97 -9.92
CA ARG A 12 -7.00 -5.90 -10.82
C ARG A 12 -7.56 -4.53 -10.45
N THR A 13 -8.84 -4.45 -10.16
CA THR A 13 -9.51 -3.19 -9.78
C THR A 13 -9.09 -2.66 -8.41
N LYS A 14 -8.61 -3.52 -7.50
CA LYS A 14 -8.08 -3.11 -6.19
C LYS A 14 -6.72 -2.40 -6.26
N PHE A 15 -5.96 -2.58 -7.33
CA PHE A 15 -4.63 -1.99 -7.49
C PHE A 15 -4.56 -1.27 -8.84
N PRO A 16 -5.14 -0.06 -8.95
CA PRO A 16 -4.89 0.77 -10.13
C PRO A 16 -3.38 0.98 -10.26
N LEU A 17 -2.83 0.57 -11.40
CA LEU A 17 -1.47 0.93 -11.79
C LEU A 17 -1.52 2.42 -12.14
N TYR A 18 -1.00 3.25 -11.25
CA TYR A 18 -0.79 4.66 -11.56
C TYR A 18 0.48 4.76 -12.41
N ASP A 19 0.32 5.16 -13.68
CA ASP A 19 1.46 5.40 -14.57
C ASP A 19 2.08 6.79 -14.35
N GLU A 20 1.33 7.74 -13.78
CA GLU A 20 1.79 9.10 -13.48
C GLU A 20 1.20 9.65 -12.16
N PHE A 21 1.94 10.56 -11.52
CA PHE A 21 1.44 11.27 -10.34
C PHE A 21 0.30 12.21 -10.72
N LEU A 22 -0.70 12.31 -9.85
CA LEU A 22 -1.80 13.25 -10.03
C LEU A 22 -1.22 14.68 -10.08
N ARG A 23 -1.52 15.42 -11.16
CA ARG A 23 -1.06 16.82 -11.35
C ARG A 23 -1.43 17.76 -10.20
N LYS A 24 -2.38 17.37 -9.35
CA LYS A 24 -2.81 18.08 -8.13
C LYS A 24 -2.63 17.22 -6.87
N ALA A 25 -1.44 16.64 -6.68
CA ALA A 25 -1.09 15.84 -5.50
C ALA A 25 -1.38 16.56 -4.16
N THR A 26 -1.24 17.89 -4.13
CA THR A 26 -1.55 18.75 -2.98
C THR A 26 -3.02 18.69 -2.53
N LYS A 27 -3.96 18.31 -3.42
CA LYS A 27 -5.37 18.15 -3.05
C LYS A 27 -5.59 16.98 -2.08
N PHE A 28 -4.70 15.99 -2.12
CA PHE A 28 -4.81 14.74 -1.36
C PHE A 28 -3.94 14.72 -0.09
N VAL A 29 -3.12 15.76 0.11
CA VAL A 29 -2.22 15.88 1.26
C VAL A 29 -2.57 17.15 2.02
N GLN A 30 -3.12 16.99 3.21
CA GLN A 30 -3.43 18.10 4.09
C GLN A 30 -2.32 18.26 5.12
N ASN A 31 -1.51 19.31 4.98
CA ASN A 31 -0.47 19.65 5.94
C ASN A 31 -1.01 20.63 6.99
N LEU A 32 -1.15 20.14 8.22
CA LEU A 32 -1.51 20.90 9.41
C LEU A 32 -0.31 21.10 10.33
N SER A 33 0.91 20.86 9.85
CA SER A 33 2.15 21.08 10.59
C SER A 33 2.89 22.32 10.07
N THR A 34 3.87 22.79 10.84
CA THR A 34 4.80 23.84 10.42
C THR A 34 5.90 23.36 9.48
N THR A 35 6.00 22.04 9.24
CA THR A 35 7.06 21.48 8.40
C THR A 35 6.71 21.64 6.92
N GLU A 36 7.60 22.23 6.13
CA GLU A 36 7.45 22.29 4.68
C GLU A 36 7.72 20.93 4.04
N LEU A 37 6.83 20.51 3.13
CA LEU A 37 6.94 19.25 2.41
C LEU A 37 7.59 19.48 1.05
N SER A 38 8.64 18.71 0.79
CA SER A 38 9.24 18.67 -0.54
C SER A 38 8.29 18.02 -1.55
N ARG A 39 8.44 18.38 -2.83
CA ARG A 39 7.62 17.82 -3.92
C ARG A 39 7.56 16.27 -3.92
N PRO A 40 8.67 15.52 -3.75
CA PRO A 40 8.61 14.06 -3.69
C PRO A 40 7.81 13.52 -2.49
N GLN A 41 7.78 14.23 -1.37
CA GLN A 41 6.96 13.86 -0.21
C GLN A 41 5.47 14.04 -0.51
N VAL A 42 5.10 15.17 -1.11
CA VAL A 42 3.71 15.43 -1.51
C VAL A 42 3.24 14.44 -2.57
N GLU A 43 4.06 14.20 -3.60
CA GLU A 43 3.77 13.23 -4.66
C GLU A 43 3.56 11.83 -4.08
N ALA A 44 4.46 11.36 -3.22
CA ALA A 44 4.35 10.04 -2.62
C ALA A 44 3.18 9.91 -1.64
N SER A 45 2.96 10.91 -0.79
CA SER A 45 1.85 10.92 0.17
C SER A 45 0.48 11.04 -0.51
N SER A 46 0.41 11.64 -1.70
CA SER A 46 -0.85 11.73 -2.47
C SER A 46 -1.39 10.39 -2.95
N LEU A 47 -0.56 9.33 -2.93
CA LEU A 47 -0.98 7.96 -3.20
C LEU A 47 -1.72 7.31 -2.00
N GLY A 48 -1.85 8.04 -0.89
CA GLY A 48 -2.46 7.56 0.33
C GLY A 48 -1.62 6.52 1.06
N PHE A 49 -2.24 5.73 1.92
CA PHE A 49 -1.58 4.64 2.67
C PHE A 49 -1.58 3.30 1.93
N ASN A 50 -2.10 3.25 0.70
CA ASN A 50 -2.31 2.00 -0.04
C ASN A 50 -1.19 1.65 -1.03
N PHE A 51 -0.11 2.43 -1.09
CA PHE A 51 1.03 2.08 -1.94
C PHE A 51 1.88 0.97 -1.29
N LYS A 52 2.31 0.01 -2.10
CA LYS A 52 3.22 -1.05 -1.64
C LYS A 52 4.65 -0.68 -1.98
N CYS A 53 5.51 -0.72 -0.98
CA CYS A 53 6.95 -0.65 -1.19
C CYS A 53 7.45 -2.05 -1.57
N PRO A 54 8.10 -2.24 -2.72
CA PRO A 54 8.65 -3.55 -3.08
C PRO A 54 9.60 -4.03 -1.98
N PRO A 55 9.48 -5.28 -1.49
CA PRO A 55 10.39 -5.80 -0.49
C PRO A 55 11.81 -5.80 -1.05
N LYS A 56 12.80 -5.39 -0.24
CA LYS A 56 14.21 -5.42 -0.65
C LYS A 56 14.73 -6.84 -0.78
N ASN A 57 14.23 -7.74 0.07
CA ASN A 57 14.59 -9.14 0.12
C ASN A 57 13.29 -9.95 0.07
N VAL A 58 13.24 -10.93 -0.83
CA VAL A 58 12.14 -11.90 -0.88
C VAL A 58 12.59 -13.14 -0.11
N HIS A 59 11.87 -13.48 0.96
CA HIS A 59 12.17 -14.68 1.74
C HIS A 59 11.81 -15.93 0.92
N LYS A 60 12.82 -16.73 0.57
CA LYS A 60 12.67 -17.95 -0.24
C LYS A 60 11.55 -18.86 0.25
N ILE A 61 11.52 -19.16 1.55
CA ILE A 61 10.53 -20.05 2.17
C ILE A 61 9.12 -19.51 1.97
N TYR A 62 8.91 -18.21 2.22
CA TYR A 62 7.59 -17.59 2.09
C TYR A 62 7.11 -17.56 0.63
N LEU A 63 8.03 -17.28 -0.29
CA LEU A 63 7.72 -17.29 -1.72
C LEU A 63 7.33 -18.70 -2.19
N GLN A 64 8.11 -19.71 -1.83
CA GLN A 64 7.82 -21.11 -2.19
C GLN A 64 6.46 -21.55 -1.63
N ALA A 65 6.19 -21.27 -0.35
CA ALA A 65 4.89 -21.54 0.26
C ALA A 65 3.73 -20.83 -0.47
N SER A 66 3.95 -19.58 -0.92
CA SER A 66 2.93 -18.84 -1.69
C SER A 66 2.62 -19.50 -3.05
N PHE A 67 3.64 -20.02 -3.75
CA PHE A 67 3.46 -20.75 -5.00
C PHE A 67 2.82 -22.13 -4.78
N GLU A 68 3.08 -22.78 -3.65
CA GLU A 68 2.40 -24.02 -3.25
C GLU A 68 0.93 -23.77 -2.95
N GLN A 69 0.61 -22.73 -2.19
CA GLN A 69 -0.76 -22.33 -1.92
C GLN A 69 -1.51 -21.99 -3.23
N LEU A 70 -0.87 -21.29 -4.17
CA LEU A 70 -1.46 -21.03 -5.48
C LEU A 70 -1.74 -22.33 -6.24
N TYR A 71 -0.82 -23.30 -6.18
CA TYR A 71 -1.00 -24.60 -6.80
C TYR A 71 -2.17 -25.37 -6.20
N GLU A 72 -2.33 -25.36 -4.88
CA GLU A 72 -3.49 -25.97 -4.21
C GLU A 72 -4.80 -25.30 -4.65
N GLN A 73 -4.83 -23.97 -4.72
CA GLN A 73 -6.02 -23.21 -5.14
C GLN A 73 -6.50 -23.53 -6.56
N ILE A 74 -5.60 -23.98 -7.42
CA ILE A 74 -5.92 -24.34 -8.82
C ILE A 74 -5.84 -25.85 -9.06
N SER A 75 -5.56 -26.64 -8.01
CA SER A 75 -5.44 -28.10 -8.12
C SER A 75 -6.77 -28.79 -8.42
N GLU A 76 -7.89 -28.13 -8.09
CA GLU A 76 -9.25 -28.52 -8.47
C GLU A 76 -9.49 -28.44 -9.98
N LEU A 77 -8.65 -27.73 -10.74
CA LEU A 77 -8.75 -27.69 -12.19
C LEU A 77 -8.26 -29.02 -12.77
N THR A 78 -9.14 -29.72 -13.49
CA THR A 78 -8.77 -30.93 -14.21
C THR A 78 -7.81 -30.57 -15.35
N PRO A 79 -6.56 -31.06 -15.35
CA PRO A 79 -5.67 -30.86 -16.48
C PRO A 79 -6.19 -31.65 -17.68
N TYR A 80 -5.91 -31.15 -18.89
CA TYR A 80 -6.30 -31.81 -20.13
C TYR A 80 -5.59 -33.17 -20.32
N CYS A 81 -4.34 -33.28 -19.84
CA CYS A 81 -3.55 -34.51 -19.78
C CYS A 81 -2.47 -34.40 -18.69
N ASP A 82 -1.81 -35.51 -18.36
CA ASP A 82 -0.77 -35.55 -17.34
C ASP A 82 0.48 -34.75 -17.72
N ASP A 83 0.80 -34.65 -19.01
CA ASP A 83 1.90 -33.82 -19.49
C ASP A 83 1.68 -32.34 -19.16
N ASN A 84 0.45 -31.84 -19.31
CA ASN A 84 0.11 -30.47 -18.94
C ASN A 84 0.26 -30.24 -17.43
N ARG A 85 -0.08 -31.25 -16.60
CA ARG A 85 0.12 -31.20 -15.15
C ARG A 85 1.61 -31.13 -14.81
N ASN A 86 2.44 -31.93 -15.45
CA ASN A 86 3.88 -31.97 -15.23
C ASN A 86 4.57 -30.70 -15.71
N TRP A 87 4.19 -30.21 -16.90
CA TRP A 87 4.65 -28.94 -17.44
C TRP A 87 4.30 -27.78 -16.50
N PHE A 88 3.08 -27.75 -15.97
CA PHE A 88 2.66 -26.72 -15.02
C PHE A 88 3.47 -26.76 -13.71
N LYS A 89 3.71 -27.95 -13.15
CA LYS A 89 4.58 -28.12 -11.97
C LYS A 89 6.00 -27.59 -12.23
N ALA A 90 6.59 -27.94 -13.37
CA ALA A 90 7.91 -27.46 -13.76
C ALA A 90 7.92 -25.94 -13.94
N LYS A 91 6.91 -25.39 -14.62
CA LYS A 91 6.81 -23.95 -14.87
C LYS A 91 6.63 -23.14 -13.58
N ARG A 92 5.91 -23.67 -12.60
CA ARG A 92 5.78 -23.06 -11.28
C ARG A 92 7.14 -22.94 -10.57
N VAL A 93 7.93 -24.01 -10.57
CA VAL A 93 9.26 -24.01 -9.94
C VAL A 93 10.20 -23.02 -10.65
N ASP A 94 10.18 -23.03 -11.98
CA ASP A 94 10.92 -22.08 -12.82
C ASP A 94 10.54 -20.62 -12.50
N LEU A 95 9.25 -20.31 -12.41
CA LEU A 95 8.76 -18.98 -12.04
C LEU A 95 9.17 -18.58 -10.62
N ALA A 96 9.07 -19.47 -9.65
CA ALA A 96 9.48 -19.19 -8.27
C ALA A 96 10.98 -18.88 -8.20
N GLN A 97 11.81 -19.65 -8.91
CA GLN A 97 13.24 -19.44 -8.97
C GLN A 97 13.59 -18.14 -9.70
N SER A 98 12.95 -17.89 -10.85
CA SER A 98 13.09 -16.66 -11.62
C SER A 98 12.76 -15.43 -10.77
N PHE A 99 11.70 -15.48 -9.96
CA PHE A 99 11.32 -14.39 -9.07
C PHE A 99 12.32 -14.15 -7.93
N LEU A 100 13.03 -15.18 -7.45
CA LEU A 100 14.10 -15.04 -6.47
C LEU A 100 15.38 -14.45 -7.08
N THR A 101 15.67 -14.79 -8.33
CA THR A 101 16.90 -14.37 -9.01
C THR A 101 16.75 -13.06 -9.78
N ALA A 102 15.53 -12.70 -10.17
CA ALA A 102 15.27 -11.47 -10.88
C ALA A 102 15.62 -10.28 -10.00
N ALA A 103 16.36 -9.32 -10.55
CA ALA A 103 16.47 -8.01 -9.94
C ALA A 103 15.04 -7.46 -9.77
N ILE A 104 14.70 -7.05 -8.55
CA ILE A 104 13.39 -6.45 -8.25
C ILE A 104 13.35 -5.11 -8.97
N GLN A 105 12.92 -5.13 -10.23
CA GLN A 105 12.70 -3.92 -11.01
C GLN A 105 11.44 -3.26 -10.45
N GLN A 106 11.64 -2.10 -9.82
CA GLN A 106 10.55 -1.27 -9.34
C GLN A 106 9.83 -0.66 -10.54
N GLN A 107 8.92 -1.40 -11.18
CA GLN A 107 8.05 -0.88 -12.23
C GLN A 107 6.86 -0.14 -11.61
N GLY A 108 7.16 0.95 -10.90
CA GLY A 108 6.16 1.77 -10.24
C GLY A 108 6.45 3.26 -10.39
N ILE A 109 5.39 4.04 -10.29
CA ILE A 109 5.39 5.50 -10.19
C ILE A 109 6.39 6.04 -9.14
N LEU A 110 6.57 5.32 -8.02
CA LEU A 110 7.53 5.67 -6.98
C LEU A 110 8.96 5.29 -7.37
N ARG A 111 9.74 6.30 -7.73
CA ARG A 111 11.22 6.24 -7.89
C ARG A 111 11.97 6.30 -6.55
N HIS A 112 13.27 5.97 -6.58
CA HIS A 112 14.19 6.00 -5.42
C HIS A 112 14.09 7.27 -4.55
N LYS A 113 14.04 8.44 -5.19
CA LYS A 113 13.89 9.74 -4.49
C LYS A 113 12.65 9.81 -3.60
N HIS A 114 11.54 9.21 -4.01
CA HIS A 114 10.30 9.21 -3.24
C HIS A 114 10.42 8.30 -2.03
N TYR A 115 11.05 7.13 -2.17
CA TYR A 115 11.28 6.23 -1.04
C TYR A 115 12.22 6.84 0.00
N GLN A 116 13.29 7.51 -0.44
CA GLN A 116 14.16 8.25 0.48
C GLN A 116 13.39 9.35 1.21
N SER A 117 12.59 10.12 0.48
CA SER A 117 11.80 11.22 1.02
C SER A 117 10.73 10.74 2.02
N LEU A 118 10.06 9.62 1.71
CA LEU A 118 9.13 8.95 2.63
C LEU A 118 9.86 8.43 3.87
N LYS A 119 11.04 7.81 3.71
CA LYS A 119 11.83 7.33 4.85
C LYS A 119 12.23 8.47 5.78
N GLN A 120 12.67 9.60 5.22
CA GLN A 120 12.96 10.80 6.00
C GLN A 120 11.72 11.30 6.73
N LEU A 121 10.58 11.29 6.05
CA LEU A 121 9.31 11.75 6.63
C LEU A 121 8.83 10.85 7.77
N TRP A 122 8.91 9.53 7.61
CA TRP A 122 8.57 8.54 8.63
C TRP A 122 9.51 8.59 9.84
N ASN A 123 10.78 8.91 9.62
CA ASN A 123 11.76 9.02 10.68
C ASN A 123 11.69 10.37 11.41
N ASN A 124 10.83 11.30 11.00
CA ASN A 124 10.68 12.58 11.68
C ASN A 124 9.91 12.37 13.00
N PRO A 125 10.55 12.56 14.17
CA PRO A 125 9.91 12.30 15.46
C PRO A 125 8.86 13.35 15.82
N ASN A 126 8.74 14.45 15.08
CA ASN A 126 7.82 15.54 15.40
C ASN A 126 6.53 15.52 14.58
N LEU A 127 6.41 14.59 13.62
CA LEU A 127 5.26 14.50 12.72
C LEU A 127 4.45 13.22 12.95
N TRP A 128 3.13 13.35 12.80
CA TRP A 128 2.21 12.24 12.63
C TRP A 128 1.56 12.28 11.25
N LEU A 129 1.60 11.13 10.57
CA LEU A 129 0.81 10.87 9.37
C LEU A 129 -0.45 10.12 9.77
N LEU A 130 -1.59 10.75 9.58
CA LEU A 130 -2.90 10.24 9.95
C LEU A 130 -3.70 9.88 8.70
N LYS A 131 -4.42 8.77 8.78
CA LYS A 131 -5.40 8.36 7.79
C LYS A 131 -6.76 8.95 8.18
N PRO A 132 -7.38 9.79 7.33
CA PRO A 132 -8.72 10.30 7.58
C PRO A 132 -9.78 9.21 7.38
N ASP A 133 -10.91 9.36 8.06
CA ASP A 133 -11.96 8.33 8.11
C ASP A 133 -12.65 8.06 6.77
N LYS A 134 -12.76 9.07 5.90
CA LYS A 134 -13.64 8.99 4.72
C LYS A 134 -12.97 9.14 3.35
N GLU A 135 -11.65 9.29 3.26
CA GLU A 135 -10.96 9.46 1.97
C GLU A 135 -9.56 8.82 1.96
N GLN A 136 -8.94 8.69 0.77
CA GLN A 136 -7.55 8.24 0.61
C GLN A 136 -6.52 9.34 0.91
N ASN A 137 -6.95 10.47 1.46
CA ASN A 137 -6.07 11.58 1.75
C ASN A 137 -5.11 11.25 2.89
N VAL A 138 -4.05 12.03 3.01
CA VAL A 138 -3.11 11.95 4.12
C VAL A 138 -3.16 13.27 4.87
N VAL A 139 -3.41 13.20 6.18
CA VAL A 139 -3.34 14.37 7.06
C VAL A 139 -2.02 14.30 7.81
N MET A 140 -1.27 15.39 7.78
CA MET A 140 0.01 15.50 8.46
C MET A 140 -0.08 16.56 9.53
N THR A 141 0.34 16.24 10.75
CA THR A 141 0.22 17.16 11.89
C THR A 141 1.44 17.04 12.81
N GLY A 142 1.77 18.14 13.49
CA GLY A 142 2.78 18.11 14.55
C GLY A 142 2.29 17.29 15.74
N LYS A 143 3.15 16.46 16.33
CA LYS A 143 2.77 15.60 17.46
C LYS A 143 2.28 16.39 18.66
N GLU A 144 3.03 17.41 19.08
CA GLU A 144 2.70 18.23 20.24
C GLU A 144 1.39 19.01 20.03
N GLU A 145 1.22 19.58 18.84
CA GLU A 145 0.01 20.32 18.48
C GLU A 145 -1.21 19.39 18.45
N TYR A 146 -1.05 18.17 17.92
CA TYR A 146 -2.12 17.18 17.92
C TYR A 146 -2.50 16.76 19.35
N ILE A 147 -1.51 16.43 20.18
CA ILE A 147 -1.75 16.04 21.59
C ILE A 147 -2.46 17.18 22.32
N THR A 148 -1.99 18.42 22.16
CA THR A 148 -2.61 19.61 22.77
C THR A 148 -4.06 19.76 22.30
N LYS A 149 -4.34 19.61 21.00
CA LYS A 149 -5.71 19.66 20.47
C LYS A 149 -6.60 18.57 21.06
N VAL A 150 -6.09 17.33 21.18
CA VAL A 150 -6.86 16.22 21.77
C VAL A 150 -7.15 16.49 23.25
N ILE A 151 -6.17 16.92 24.03
CA ILE A 151 -6.37 17.27 25.45
C ILE A 151 -7.41 18.38 25.58
N ASN A 152 -7.28 19.45 24.80
CA ASN A 152 -8.25 20.55 24.81
C ASN A 152 -9.67 20.08 24.47
N ILE A 153 -9.83 19.15 23.52
CA ILE A 153 -11.14 18.58 23.18
C ILE A 153 -11.70 17.73 24.34
N LEU A 154 -10.86 16.98 25.04
CA LEU A 154 -11.27 16.16 26.18
C LEU A 154 -11.63 17.01 27.41
N GLU A 155 -10.99 18.17 27.56
CA GLU A 155 -11.23 19.10 28.67
C GLU A 155 -12.40 20.07 28.40
N ASP A 156 -12.84 20.20 27.15
CA ASP A 156 -13.98 21.02 26.74
C ASP A 156 -15.31 20.39 27.20
N ARG A 157 -15.71 20.70 28.44
CA ARG A 157 -16.95 20.24 29.08
C ARG A 157 -18.23 20.80 28.43
N ASP A 158 -18.13 21.76 27.52
CA ASP A 158 -19.31 22.44 26.95
C ASP A 158 -19.76 21.86 25.61
N LYS A 159 -18.90 21.10 24.90
CA LYS A 159 -19.28 20.43 23.64
C LYS A 159 -20.04 19.11 23.81
N SER A 160 -20.02 18.51 24.99
CA SER A 160 -20.69 17.23 25.29
C SER A 160 -22.09 17.38 25.88
N LYS A 161 -22.68 18.57 25.83
CA LYS A 161 -24.08 18.77 26.25
C LYS A 161 -25.01 18.25 25.15
N PRO A 162 -25.87 17.25 25.41
CA PRO A 162 -26.87 16.83 24.44
C PRO A 162 -27.82 17.99 24.17
N ALA A 163 -28.22 18.15 22.90
CA ALA A 163 -29.17 19.19 22.50
C ALA A 163 -30.44 19.12 23.37
N PRO A 164 -30.98 20.26 23.83
CA PRO A 164 -32.22 20.27 24.58
C PRO A 164 -33.35 19.65 23.73
N LYS A 165 -34.11 18.75 24.37
CA LYS A 165 -35.25 18.05 23.76
C LYS A 165 -36.38 19.00 23.39
#